data_AF-A0A3M2L777-F1
#
_entry.id   AF-A0A3M2L777-F1
#
_cell.length_a   1.000
_cell.length_b   1.000
_cell.length_c   1.000
_cell.angle_alpha   90.00
_cell.angle_beta   90.00
_cell.angle_gamma   90.00
#
_symmetry.space_group_name_H-M   'P 1'
#
loop_
_entity.id
_entity.type
_entity.pdbx_description
1 polymer ?
#
loop_
_entity_poly.entity_id
_entity_poly.type
_entity_poly.pdbx_seq_one_letter_code
_entity_poly.pdbx_strand_id
1 'polypeptide(L)'
;MESGAVGEQTLDEQLRELTEQVALDRRAAVDRSPETGLQLAASLAALARAQLGTGAGESARAGAAAALEPAQEAVLIRLHWLAHGSASAREAGALTEALRLFEQATRVIGHRELATNTIRQACDAYRYAAQRYPAAAGVCADGLSKCGVWLCRMDPDAAVAASEEAVRIRAGLFAANPEQSARYLASLNMLLRTLMIGRGRKQALAMYRERYAAWTSPEMTTRLRETPVEELDFTIKTAKALAKLDCRTLDRAGYLTQQGILYQTDGDLTTIEEINWKLGLVGLKPLAAGALADPPSKPVEISSSFGALGVRCTDPDALNKVRDAVIAAYAADGAALTESDTVRNGHESHWRAPDPQLNSGTVLGADVVLLERSGGWIAVKSLHWELTPVGGNPLARRLSRRWPVIAVNATENIAYELCRYDDGRATEYAALGRPAGQAALDTALAPLNFAALADFGADYASETQVRSAFGNSSLFAKVTELPLSGIRQTGSSRASGFGSSILFFRNGSGARQQG
;
A
#
# COMPACT_ATOMS: atom_id res chain seq x y z
N MET A 1 -35.49 22.77 -15.42
CA MET A 1 -36.57 22.21 -14.58
C MET A 1 -37.43 21.18 -15.32
N GLU A 2 -37.45 21.12 -16.65
CA GLU A 2 -38.28 20.15 -17.40
C GLU A 2 -37.71 18.72 -17.47
N SER A 3 -36.41 18.51 -17.24
CA SER A 3 -35.79 17.17 -17.29
C SER A 3 -36.12 16.27 -16.08
N GLY A 4 -36.61 16.82 -14.97
CA GLY A 4 -36.97 16.06 -13.77
C GLY A 4 -38.38 15.45 -13.84
N ALA A 5 -39.34 16.22 -14.36
CA ALA A 5 -40.75 15.81 -14.43
C ALA A 5 -41.00 14.64 -15.40
N VAL A 6 -40.25 14.56 -16.50
CA VAL A 6 -40.34 13.44 -17.46
C VAL A 6 -39.76 12.14 -16.86
N GLY A 7 -38.72 12.26 -16.02
CA GLY A 7 -38.12 11.12 -15.33
C GLY A 7 -39.03 10.53 -14.24
N GLU A 8 -39.72 11.37 -13.48
CA GLU A 8 -40.69 10.93 -12.45
C GLU A 8 -41.94 10.28 -13.05
N GLN A 9 -42.51 10.85 -14.12
CA GLN A 9 -43.68 10.26 -14.81
C GLN A 9 -43.39 8.87 -15.39
N THR A 10 -42.19 8.65 -15.90
CA THR A 10 -41.79 7.34 -16.47
C THR A 10 -41.62 6.28 -15.37
N LEU A 11 -41.19 6.67 -14.17
CA LEU A 11 -41.05 5.77 -13.02
C LEU A 11 -42.40 5.35 -12.43
N ASP A 12 -43.35 6.29 -12.34
CA ASP A 12 -44.70 6.01 -11.85
C ASP A 12 -45.47 5.06 -12.78
N GLU A 13 -45.32 5.24 -14.09
CA GLU A 13 -45.90 4.33 -15.10
C GLU A 13 -45.32 2.91 -14.95
N GLN A 14 -44.00 2.78 -14.82
CA GLN A 14 -43.33 1.50 -14.59
C GLN A 14 -43.79 0.80 -13.31
N LEU A 15 -43.95 1.54 -12.20
CA LEU A 15 -44.44 0.97 -10.95
C LEU A 15 -45.88 0.48 -11.06
N ARG A 16 -46.71 1.19 -11.82
CA ARG A 16 -48.09 0.79 -12.09
C ARG A 16 -48.13 -0.50 -12.91
N GLU A 17 -47.36 -0.57 -14.00
CA GLU A 17 -47.26 -1.79 -14.83
C GLU A 17 -46.80 -3.00 -14.01
N LEU A 18 -45.78 -2.83 -13.18
CA LEU A 18 -45.28 -3.88 -12.29
C LEU A 18 -46.35 -4.31 -11.26
N THR A 19 -47.11 -3.37 -10.72
CA THR A 19 -48.19 -3.66 -9.76
C THR A 19 -49.33 -4.45 -10.43
N GLU A 20 -49.69 -4.08 -11.65
CA GLU A 20 -50.69 -4.81 -12.45
C GLU A 20 -50.20 -6.23 -12.79
N GLN A 21 -48.92 -6.39 -13.16
CA GLN A 21 -48.31 -7.70 -13.40
C GLN A 21 -48.31 -8.58 -12.14
N VAL A 22 -47.97 -8.05 -10.97
CA VAL A 22 -48.05 -8.81 -9.70
C VAL A 22 -49.48 -9.26 -9.44
N ALA A 23 -50.48 -8.41 -9.69
CA ALA A 23 -51.89 -8.78 -9.49
C ALA A 23 -52.33 -9.92 -10.42
N LEU A 24 -51.85 -9.94 -11.67
CA LEU A 24 -52.09 -11.04 -12.61
C LEU A 24 -51.42 -12.34 -12.15
N ASP A 25 -50.13 -12.27 -11.78
CA ASP A 25 -49.39 -13.44 -11.32
C ASP A 25 -49.95 -14.01 -10.01
N ARG A 26 -50.45 -13.15 -9.09
CA ARG A 26 -51.14 -13.60 -7.86
C ARG A 26 -52.40 -14.42 -8.17
N ARG A 27 -53.17 -14.02 -9.19
CA ARG A 27 -54.36 -14.77 -9.63
C ARG A 27 -53.97 -16.10 -10.27
N ALA A 28 -52.87 -16.13 -11.04
CA ALA A 28 -52.36 -17.35 -11.65
C ALA A 28 -51.83 -18.34 -10.60
N ALA A 29 -51.16 -17.86 -9.54
CA ALA A 29 -50.57 -18.67 -8.49
C ALA A 29 -51.56 -19.33 -7.50
N VAL A 30 -52.88 -19.19 -7.74
CA VAL A 30 -53.93 -19.86 -6.94
C VAL A 30 -53.82 -21.38 -7.05
N ASP A 31 -53.32 -21.89 -8.18
CA ASP A 31 -53.09 -23.32 -8.42
C ASP A 31 -51.97 -23.92 -7.55
N ARG A 32 -51.17 -23.06 -6.89
CA ARG A 32 -50.00 -23.42 -6.07
C ARG A 32 -48.98 -24.29 -6.81
N SER A 33 -48.87 -24.16 -8.12
CA SER A 33 -47.81 -24.84 -8.87
C SER A 33 -46.46 -24.16 -8.65
N PRO A 34 -45.34 -24.91 -8.74
CA PRO A 34 -44.00 -24.32 -8.67
C PRO A 34 -43.79 -23.21 -9.70
N GLU A 35 -44.27 -23.42 -10.93
CA GLU A 35 -44.07 -22.51 -12.05
C GLU A 35 -44.75 -21.16 -11.82
N THR A 36 -46.03 -21.17 -11.47
CA THR A 36 -46.81 -19.94 -11.21
C THR A 36 -46.32 -19.23 -9.95
N GLY A 37 -45.94 -19.99 -8.91
CA GLY A 37 -45.35 -19.45 -7.70
C GLY A 37 -44.02 -18.75 -7.94
N LEU A 38 -43.10 -19.38 -8.69
CA LEU A 38 -41.79 -18.79 -9.00
C LEU A 38 -41.91 -17.59 -9.95
N GLN A 39 -42.91 -17.57 -10.82
CA GLN A 39 -43.25 -16.42 -11.66
C GLN A 39 -43.75 -15.25 -10.80
N LEU A 40 -44.69 -15.49 -9.87
CA LEU A 40 -45.13 -14.49 -8.90
C LEU A 40 -43.95 -13.94 -8.08
N ALA A 41 -43.07 -14.81 -7.58
CA ALA A 41 -41.89 -14.38 -6.84
C ALA A 41 -40.90 -13.58 -7.71
N ALA A 42 -40.95 -13.67 -9.04
CA ALA A 42 -40.14 -12.87 -9.95
C ALA A 42 -40.73 -11.46 -10.13
N SER A 43 -42.04 -11.34 -10.36
CA SER A 43 -42.71 -10.05 -10.48
C SER A 43 -42.70 -9.26 -9.17
N LEU A 44 -42.89 -9.91 -8.02
CA LEU A 44 -42.76 -9.29 -6.70
C LEU A 44 -41.35 -8.73 -6.46
N ALA A 45 -40.30 -9.48 -6.84
CA ALA A 45 -38.92 -9.01 -6.72
C ALA A 45 -38.62 -7.83 -7.65
N ALA A 46 -39.20 -7.82 -8.86
CA ALA A 46 -39.10 -6.69 -9.78
C ALA A 46 -39.78 -5.43 -9.23
N LEU A 47 -40.99 -5.58 -8.66
CA LEU A 47 -41.71 -4.50 -8.00
C LEU A 47 -40.92 -3.93 -6.80
N ALA A 48 -40.44 -4.80 -5.91
CA ALA A 48 -39.64 -4.38 -4.75
C ALA A 48 -38.37 -3.63 -5.17
N ARG A 49 -37.70 -4.08 -6.23
CA ARG A 49 -36.50 -3.41 -6.77
C ARG A 49 -36.84 -2.01 -7.29
N ALA A 50 -37.95 -1.86 -8.03
CA ALA A 50 -38.39 -0.58 -8.54
C ALA A 50 -38.72 0.38 -7.38
N GLN A 51 -39.47 -0.09 -6.37
CA GLN A 51 -39.82 0.69 -5.18
C GLN A 51 -38.61 1.12 -4.34
N LEU A 52 -37.56 0.30 -4.25
CA LEU A 52 -36.29 0.69 -3.61
C LEU A 52 -35.49 1.72 -4.42
N GLY A 53 -35.81 1.90 -5.71
CA GLY A 53 -35.15 2.83 -6.62
C GLY A 53 -35.72 4.25 -6.62
N THR A 54 -36.88 4.51 -5.99
CA THR A 54 -37.66 5.76 -6.13
C THR A 54 -37.16 6.98 -5.32
N GLY A 55 -35.85 7.09 -5.08
CA GLY A 55 -35.22 8.35 -4.67
C GLY A 55 -34.55 8.37 -3.30
N ALA A 56 -33.82 9.46 -3.03
CA ALA A 56 -32.97 9.66 -1.86
C ALA A 56 -33.68 10.38 -0.70
N GLY A 57 -33.21 10.22 0.53
CA GLY A 57 -33.75 10.93 1.70
C GLY A 57 -35.05 10.32 2.23
N GLU A 58 -36.07 11.14 2.51
CA GLU A 58 -37.38 10.68 3.01
C GLU A 58 -38.10 9.75 2.02
N SER A 59 -37.92 9.96 0.71
CA SER A 59 -38.44 9.07 -0.34
C SER A 59 -37.85 7.65 -0.25
N ALA A 60 -36.58 7.51 0.16
CA ALA A 60 -35.95 6.20 0.33
C ALA A 60 -36.63 5.38 1.44
N ARG A 61 -37.11 6.04 2.51
CA ARG A 61 -37.82 5.35 3.60
C ARG A 61 -39.22 4.92 3.17
N ALA A 62 -39.92 5.77 2.41
CA ALA A 62 -41.22 5.43 1.84
C ALA A 62 -41.10 4.27 0.82
N GLY A 63 -40.12 4.33 -0.08
CA GLY A 63 -39.81 3.26 -1.03
C GLY A 63 -39.45 1.95 -0.36
N ALA A 64 -38.61 2.00 0.71
CA ALA A 64 -38.31 0.81 1.51
C ALA A 64 -39.56 0.22 2.19
N ALA A 65 -40.43 1.06 2.76
CA ALA A 65 -41.67 0.62 3.37
C ALA A 65 -42.60 -0.06 2.34
N ALA A 66 -42.72 0.50 1.14
CA ALA A 66 -43.50 -0.09 0.05
C ALA A 66 -42.90 -1.41 -0.46
N ALA A 67 -41.56 -1.52 -0.50
CA ALA A 67 -40.84 -2.70 -0.96
C ALA A 67 -40.83 -3.87 0.02
N LEU A 68 -41.12 -3.64 1.30
CA LEU A 68 -40.95 -4.64 2.36
C LEU A 68 -41.82 -5.88 2.13
N GLU A 69 -43.12 -5.69 1.91
CA GLU A 69 -44.06 -6.81 1.76
C GLU A 69 -43.83 -7.60 0.46
N PRO A 70 -43.66 -6.97 -0.71
CA PRO A 70 -43.35 -7.71 -1.93
C PRO A 70 -42.02 -8.46 -1.85
N ALA A 71 -40.99 -7.86 -1.24
CA ALA A 71 -39.70 -8.53 -1.06
C ALA A 71 -39.80 -9.73 -0.10
N GLN A 72 -40.53 -9.58 1.00
CA GLN A 72 -40.73 -10.66 1.97
C GLN A 72 -41.52 -11.82 1.36
N GLU A 73 -42.61 -11.55 0.65
CA GLU A 73 -43.42 -12.57 -0.01
C GLU A 73 -42.59 -13.33 -1.06
N ALA A 74 -41.83 -12.61 -1.89
CA ALA A 74 -40.93 -13.22 -2.87
C ALA A 74 -39.91 -14.16 -2.21
N VAL A 75 -39.34 -13.77 -1.07
CA VAL A 75 -38.43 -14.63 -0.29
C VAL A 75 -39.16 -15.87 0.20
N LEU A 76 -40.33 -15.74 0.84
CA LEU A 76 -41.06 -16.87 1.41
C LEU A 76 -41.48 -17.90 0.35
N ILE A 77 -41.94 -17.44 -0.82
CA ILE A 77 -42.28 -18.33 -1.94
C ILE A 77 -41.03 -19.08 -2.42
N ARG A 78 -39.90 -18.38 -2.59
CA ARG A 78 -38.65 -19.01 -3.03
C ARG A 78 -38.09 -19.98 -1.99
N LEU A 79 -38.19 -19.65 -0.70
CA LEU A 79 -37.80 -20.54 0.39
C LEU A 79 -38.62 -21.83 0.36
N HIS A 80 -39.93 -21.71 0.22
CA HIS A 80 -40.82 -22.85 0.14
C HIS A 80 -40.38 -23.79 -0.99
N TRP A 81 -40.24 -23.29 -2.21
CA TRP A 81 -39.90 -24.14 -3.36
C TRP A 81 -38.48 -24.70 -3.31
N LEU A 82 -37.50 -23.92 -2.82
CA LEU A 82 -36.12 -24.38 -2.66
C LEU A 82 -36.04 -25.55 -1.64
N ALA A 83 -36.84 -25.50 -0.57
CA ALA A 83 -36.89 -26.58 0.43
C ALA A 83 -37.69 -27.82 -0.03
N HIS A 84 -38.59 -27.70 -1.01
CA HIS A 84 -39.55 -28.75 -1.36
C HIS A 84 -39.33 -29.44 -2.72
N GLY A 85 -38.28 -29.10 -3.48
CA GLY A 85 -37.93 -29.89 -4.67
C GLY A 85 -37.40 -29.11 -5.86
N SER A 86 -37.73 -27.83 -5.95
CA SER A 86 -37.34 -26.96 -7.06
C SER A 86 -36.02 -26.26 -6.71
N ALA A 87 -34.96 -27.07 -6.60
CA ALA A 87 -33.65 -26.63 -6.13
C ALA A 87 -32.61 -26.73 -7.23
N SER A 88 -32.67 -25.78 -8.16
CA SER A 88 -31.63 -25.50 -9.14
C SER A 88 -30.70 -24.38 -8.67
N ALA A 89 -29.54 -24.28 -9.32
CA ALA A 89 -28.62 -23.14 -9.15
C ALA A 89 -29.32 -21.79 -9.43
N ARG A 90 -30.25 -21.76 -10.40
CA ARG A 90 -31.02 -20.55 -10.75
C ARG A 90 -31.94 -20.12 -9.61
N GLU A 91 -32.67 -21.05 -9.01
CA GLU A 91 -33.60 -20.76 -7.91
C GLU A 91 -32.87 -20.34 -6.64
N ALA A 92 -31.77 -21.01 -6.31
CA ALA A 92 -30.90 -20.63 -5.18
C ALA A 92 -30.37 -19.20 -5.33
N GLY A 93 -29.93 -18.82 -6.53
CA GLY A 93 -29.44 -17.47 -6.83
C GLY A 93 -30.57 -16.42 -6.80
N ALA A 94 -31.75 -16.76 -7.32
CA ALA A 94 -32.91 -15.88 -7.27
C ALA A 94 -33.39 -15.64 -5.83
N LEU A 95 -33.29 -16.63 -4.93
CA LEU A 95 -33.52 -16.44 -3.51
C LEU A 95 -32.51 -15.46 -2.89
N THR A 96 -31.22 -15.53 -3.25
CA THR A 96 -30.20 -14.61 -2.73
C THR A 96 -30.52 -13.18 -3.12
N GLU A 97 -30.95 -12.96 -4.37
CA GLU A 97 -31.35 -11.64 -4.84
C GLU A 97 -32.61 -11.12 -4.12
N ALA A 98 -33.62 -11.97 -3.93
CA ALA A 98 -34.82 -11.60 -3.16
C ALA A 98 -34.48 -11.23 -1.71
N LEU A 99 -33.60 -12.01 -1.06
CA LEU A 99 -33.11 -11.72 0.30
C LEU A 99 -32.34 -10.40 0.36
N ARG A 100 -31.57 -10.05 -0.68
CA ARG A 100 -30.86 -8.77 -0.75
C ARG A 100 -31.84 -7.59 -0.76
N LEU A 101 -32.90 -7.67 -1.55
CA LEU A 101 -33.95 -6.63 -1.59
C LEU A 101 -34.66 -6.52 -0.24
N PHE A 102 -35.01 -7.66 0.36
CA PHE A 102 -35.65 -7.72 1.67
C PHE A 102 -34.76 -7.19 2.81
N GLU A 103 -33.47 -7.55 2.85
CA GLU A 103 -32.50 -7.01 3.82
C GLU A 103 -32.34 -5.49 3.65
N GLN A 104 -32.26 -5.01 2.40
CA GLN A 104 -32.18 -3.59 2.13
C GLN A 104 -33.41 -2.83 2.67
N ALA A 105 -34.62 -3.33 2.42
CA ALA A 105 -35.86 -2.73 2.91
C ALA A 105 -35.95 -2.76 4.45
N THR A 106 -35.74 -3.93 5.06
CA THR A 106 -35.80 -4.11 6.53
C THR A 106 -34.77 -3.27 7.27
N ARG A 107 -33.56 -3.11 6.72
CA ARG A 107 -32.50 -2.28 7.29
C ARG A 107 -32.87 -0.80 7.34
N VAL A 108 -33.52 -0.27 6.29
CA VAL A 108 -33.95 1.14 6.25
C VAL A 108 -35.08 1.40 7.25
N ILE A 109 -36.00 0.45 7.40
CA ILE A 109 -37.17 0.58 8.28
C ILE A 109 -36.82 0.29 9.76
N GLY A 110 -35.83 -0.59 10.00
CA GLY A 110 -35.41 -1.00 11.34
C GLY A 110 -36.02 -2.33 11.82
N HIS A 111 -36.56 -3.16 10.92
CA HIS A 111 -37.19 -4.45 11.27
C HIS A 111 -36.16 -5.59 11.44
N ARG A 112 -35.28 -5.46 12.42
CA ARG A 112 -34.14 -6.38 12.65
C ARG A 112 -34.56 -7.81 12.98
N GLU A 113 -35.57 -8.02 13.81
CA GLU A 113 -36.01 -9.37 14.21
C GLU A 113 -36.61 -10.14 13.03
N LEU A 114 -37.46 -9.47 12.26
CA LEU A 114 -38.03 -10.03 11.04
C LEU A 114 -36.93 -10.41 10.04
N ALA A 115 -35.95 -9.53 9.82
CA ALA A 115 -34.80 -9.80 8.96
C ALA A 115 -34.02 -11.03 9.44
N THR A 116 -33.72 -11.09 10.74
CA THR A 116 -32.96 -12.19 11.35
C THR A 116 -33.66 -13.54 11.17
N ASN A 117 -34.96 -13.61 11.45
CA ASN A 117 -35.74 -14.85 11.34
C ASN A 117 -35.82 -15.35 9.89
N THR A 118 -36.10 -14.46 8.94
CA THR A 118 -36.19 -14.82 7.51
C THR A 118 -34.83 -15.27 6.96
N ILE A 119 -33.74 -14.60 7.33
CA ILE A 119 -32.39 -14.99 6.88
C ILE A 119 -31.96 -16.32 7.49
N ARG A 120 -32.36 -16.64 8.72
CA ARG A 120 -32.14 -17.97 9.32
C ARG A 120 -32.84 -19.07 8.54
N GLN A 121 -34.12 -18.89 8.19
CA GLN A 121 -34.86 -19.84 7.37
C GLN A 121 -34.18 -20.04 5.99
N ALA A 122 -33.64 -18.97 5.41
CA ALA A 122 -32.84 -19.08 4.20
C ALA A 122 -31.56 -19.89 4.38
N CYS A 123 -30.86 -19.74 5.50
CA CYS A 123 -29.71 -20.58 5.81
C CYS A 123 -30.12 -22.04 5.82
N ASP A 124 -31.23 -22.39 6.48
CA ASP A 124 -31.72 -23.77 6.58
C ASP A 124 -32.06 -24.35 5.20
N ALA A 125 -32.75 -23.56 4.36
CA ALA A 125 -33.09 -23.94 3.00
C ALA A 125 -31.85 -24.15 2.12
N TYR A 126 -30.84 -23.27 2.21
CA TYR A 126 -29.59 -23.44 1.48
C TYR A 126 -28.81 -24.67 1.93
N ARG A 127 -28.79 -24.98 3.24
CA ARG A 127 -28.15 -26.20 3.76
C ARG A 127 -28.81 -27.45 3.21
N TYR A 128 -30.13 -27.50 3.29
CA TYR A 128 -30.91 -28.61 2.76
C TYR A 128 -30.70 -28.79 1.25
N ALA A 129 -30.80 -27.69 0.48
CA ALA A 129 -30.64 -27.73 -0.96
C ALA A 129 -29.22 -28.17 -1.38
N ALA A 130 -28.17 -27.66 -0.71
CA ALA A 130 -26.79 -28.06 -1.00
C ALA A 130 -26.53 -29.54 -0.75
N GLN A 131 -27.17 -30.13 0.27
CA GLN A 131 -27.03 -31.55 0.59
C GLN A 131 -27.79 -32.45 -0.41
N ARG A 132 -28.97 -32.02 -0.85
CA ARG A 132 -29.86 -32.85 -1.69
C ARG A 132 -29.60 -32.69 -3.18
N TYR A 133 -29.08 -31.54 -3.62
CA TYR A 133 -28.91 -31.16 -5.02
C TYR A 133 -27.47 -30.65 -5.28
N PRO A 134 -26.53 -31.55 -5.62
CA PRO A 134 -25.13 -31.19 -5.82
C PRO A 134 -24.90 -30.07 -6.86
N ALA A 135 -25.74 -30.01 -7.90
CA ALA A 135 -25.67 -28.96 -8.92
C ALA A 135 -25.97 -27.55 -8.37
N ALA A 136 -26.72 -27.42 -7.28
CA ALA A 136 -27.03 -26.16 -6.63
C ALA A 136 -26.04 -25.79 -5.51
N ALA A 137 -25.25 -26.75 -5.01
CA ALA A 137 -24.41 -26.59 -3.83
C ALA A 137 -23.48 -25.37 -3.88
N GLY A 138 -22.90 -25.08 -5.04
CA GLY A 138 -22.04 -23.91 -5.23
C GLY A 138 -22.77 -22.59 -4.99
N VAL A 139 -23.98 -22.44 -5.52
CA VAL A 139 -24.80 -21.23 -5.34
C VAL A 139 -25.38 -21.17 -3.93
N CYS A 140 -25.73 -22.30 -3.34
CA CYS A 140 -26.16 -22.36 -1.94
C CYS A 140 -25.04 -21.89 -0.99
N ALA A 141 -23.78 -22.24 -1.26
CA ALA A 141 -22.64 -21.75 -0.47
C ALA A 141 -22.44 -20.23 -0.61
N ASP A 142 -22.70 -19.66 -1.78
CA ASP A 142 -22.70 -18.20 -1.98
C ASP A 142 -23.83 -17.53 -1.21
N GLY A 143 -25.04 -18.11 -1.26
CA GLY A 143 -26.18 -17.68 -0.47
C GLY A 143 -25.89 -17.68 1.03
N LEU A 144 -25.36 -18.79 1.57
CA LEU A 144 -24.94 -18.91 2.97
C LEU A 144 -23.87 -17.87 3.35
N SER A 145 -22.91 -17.61 2.47
CA SER A 145 -21.88 -16.58 2.71
C SER A 145 -22.51 -15.18 2.81
N LYS A 146 -23.51 -14.86 1.99
CA LYS A 146 -24.26 -13.59 2.07
C LYS A 146 -25.11 -13.51 3.33
N CYS A 147 -25.81 -14.60 3.68
CA CYS A 147 -26.55 -14.68 4.94
C CYS A 147 -25.63 -14.46 6.14
N GLY A 148 -24.42 -15.02 6.13
CA GLY A 148 -23.37 -14.76 7.13
C GLY A 148 -23.09 -13.27 7.29
N VAL A 149 -22.84 -12.55 6.20
CA VAL A 149 -22.60 -11.09 6.22
C VAL A 149 -23.77 -10.32 6.82
N TRP A 150 -25.00 -10.63 6.42
CA TRP A 150 -26.19 -9.94 6.94
C TRP A 150 -26.38 -10.22 8.43
N LEU A 151 -26.21 -11.47 8.87
CA LEU A 151 -26.37 -11.87 10.26
C LEU A 151 -25.25 -11.36 11.19
N CYS A 152 -24.07 -11.01 10.68
CA CYS A 152 -22.88 -10.67 11.46
C CYS A 152 -23.11 -9.72 12.65
N ARG A 153 -23.96 -8.70 12.47
CA ARG A 153 -24.30 -7.73 13.52
C ARG A 153 -25.64 -8.01 14.20
N MET A 154 -26.47 -8.85 13.60
CA MET A 154 -27.82 -9.18 14.05
C MET A 154 -27.82 -10.35 15.02
N ASP A 155 -27.13 -11.42 14.64
CA ASP A 155 -26.97 -12.70 15.32
C ASP A 155 -25.59 -13.30 14.93
N PRO A 156 -24.53 -12.97 15.68
CA PRO A 156 -23.17 -13.40 15.37
C PRO A 156 -22.99 -14.92 15.32
N ASP A 157 -23.75 -15.68 16.10
CA ASP A 157 -23.60 -17.14 16.17
C ASP A 157 -24.23 -17.81 14.95
N ALA A 158 -25.41 -17.35 14.52
CA ALA A 158 -26.00 -17.80 13.25
C ALA A 158 -25.14 -17.38 12.05
N ALA A 159 -24.49 -16.21 12.12
CA ALA A 159 -23.55 -15.75 11.10
C ALA A 159 -22.33 -16.68 10.97
N VAL A 160 -21.74 -17.09 12.10
CA VAL A 160 -20.64 -18.06 12.14
C VAL A 160 -21.11 -19.39 11.57
N ALA A 161 -22.25 -19.93 12.02
CA ALA A 161 -22.78 -21.20 11.53
C ALA A 161 -23.02 -21.21 10.01
N ALA A 162 -23.60 -20.12 9.47
CA ALA A 162 -23.79 -19.97 8.03
C ALA A 162 -22.46 -19.91 7.26
N SER A 163 -21.48 -19.17 7.78
CA SER A 163 -20.14 -19.04 7.16
C SER A 163 -19.36 -20.35 7.22
N GLU A 164 -19.42 -21.07 8.33
CA GLU A 164 -18.81 -22.40 8.53
C GLU A 164 -19.34 -23.40 7.51
N GLU A 165 -20.65 -23.43 7.33
CA GLU A 165 -21.29 -24.34 6.39
C GLU A 165 -20.98 -23.99 4.92
N ALA A 166 -20.91 -22.69 4.59
CA ALA A 166 -20.47 -22.25 3.27
C ALA A 166 -19.04 -22.74 2.97
N VAL A 167 -18.14 -22.63 3.93
CA VAL A 167 -16.77 -23.13 3.82
C VAL A 167 -16.76 -24.65 3.67
N ARG A 168 -17.55 -25.39 4.47
CA ARG A 168 -17.65 -26.86 4.38
C ARG A 168 -18.11 -27.32 3.00
N ILE A 169 -19.13 -26.67 2.43
CA ILE A 169 -19.62 -26.98 1.08
C ILE A 169 -18.54 -26.66 0.04
N ARG A 170 -17.89 -25.48 0.13
CA ARG A 170 -16.81 -25.09 -0.79
C ARG A 170 -15.59 -25.98 -0.69
N ALA A 171 -15.26 -26.49 0.49
CA ALA A 171 -14.20 -27.47 0.70
C ALA A 171 -14.48 -28.74 -0.10
N GLY A 172 -15.69 -29.30 0.00
CA GLY A 172 -16.11 -30.47 -0.77
C GLY A 172 -16.08 -30.22 -2.29
N LEU A 173 -16.54 -29.05 -2.74
CA LEU A 173 -16.49 -28.67 -4.15
C LEU A 173 -15.06 -28.50 -4.67
N PHE A 174 -14.16 -27.94 -3.87
CA PHE A 174 -12.74 -27.78 -4.21
C PHE A 174 -12.00 -29.11 -4.22
N ALA A 175 -12.32 -30.02 -3.28
CA ALA A 175 -11.76 -31.37 -3.27
C ALA A 175 -12.12 -32.13 -4.57
N ALA A 176 -13.35 -31.96 -5.08
CA ALA A 176 -13.81 -32.56 -6.32
C ALA A 176 -13.31 -31.84 -7.59
N ASN A 177 -13.22 -30.50 -7.55
CA ASN A 177 -12.72 -29.69 -8.65
C ASN A 177 -11.73 -28.61 -8.15
N PRO A 178 -10.42 -28.79 -8.35
CA PRO A 178 -9.38 -27.87 -7.93
C PRO A 178 -9.45 -26.47 -8.55
N GLU A 179 -10.12 -26.27 -9.68
CA GLU A 179 -10.30 -24.95 -10.30
C GLU A 179 -11.18 -24.01 -9.44
N GLN A 180 -11.77 -24.52 -8.35
CA GLN A 180 -12.57 -23.72 -7.40
C GLN A 180 -11.75 -23.10 -6.26
N SER A 181 -10.41 -23.09 -6.35
CA SER A 181 -9.48 -22.49 -5.39
C SER A 181 -9.91 -21.09 -4.91
N ALA A 182 -10.17 -20.18 -5.86
CA ALA A 182 -10.52 -18.79 -5.59
C ALA A 182 -11.82 -18.66 -4.77
N ARG A 183 -12.84 -19.45 -5.13
CA ARG A 183 -14.13 -19.44 -4.42
C ARG A 183 -14.00 -20.03 -3.01
N TYR A 184 -13.17 -21.05 -2.85
CA TYR A 184 -12.92 -21.63 -1.53
C TYR A 184 -12.14 -20.67 -0.62
N LEU A 185 -11.10 -20.01 -1.14
CA LEU A 185 -10.36 -18.97 -0.42
C LEU A 185 -11.24 -17.78 -0.03
N ALA A 186 -12.18 -17.39 -0.90
CA ALA A 186 -13.15 -16.34 -0.59
C ALA A 186 -14.04 -16.72 0.60
N SER A 187 -14.55 -17.95 0.66
CA SER A 187 -15.33 -18.43 1.82
C SER A 187 -14.49 -18.54 3.09
N LEU A 188 -13.23 -19.00 3.01
CA LEU A 188 -12.30 -19.02 4.15
C LEU A 188 -12.03 -17.61 4.70
N ASN A 189 -11.81 -16.65 3.81
CA ASN A 189 -11.67 -15.24 4.16
C ASN A 189 -12.91 -14.72 4.88
N MET A 190 -14.10 -15.02 4.35
CA MET A 190 -15.36 -14.61 4.96
C MET A 190 -15.52 -15.20 6.37
N LEU A 191 -15.26 -16.50 6.54
CA LEU A 191 -15.34 -17.16 7.85
C LEU A 191 -14.40 -16.50 8.87
N LEU A 192 -13.14 -16.23 8.50
CA LEU A 192 -12.19 -15.58 9.40
C LEU A 192 -12.69 -14.18 9.81
N ARG A 193 -13.23 -13.39 8.86
CA ARG A 193 -13.81 -12.08 9.17
C ARG A 193 -15.01 -12.20 10.12
N THR A 194 -15.92 -13.15 9.87
CA THR A 194 -17.08 -13.40 10.73
C THR A 194 -16.67 -13.81 12.15
N LEU A 195 -15.66 -14.67 12.28
CA LEU A 195 -15.12 -15.09 13.58
C LEU A 195 -14.52 -13.92 14.36
N MET A 196 -13.90 -12.94 13.68
CA MET A 196 -13.31 -11.77 14.32
C MET A 196 -14.34 -10.77 14.86
N ILE A 197 -15.62 -10.89 14.50
CA ILE A 197 -16.67 -9.99 15.01
C ILE A 197 -16.96 -10.34 16.48
N GLY A 198 -16.76 -9.36 17.37
CA GLY A 198 -17.02 -9.51 18.80
C GLY A 198 -16.06 -10.44 19.54
N ARG A 199 -14.97 -10.91 18.90
CA ARG A 199 -13.99 -11.83 19.49
C ARG A 199 -12.57 -11.29 19.36
N GLY A 200 -11.71 -11.63 20.31
CA GLY A 200 -10.29 -11.28 20.24
C GLY A 200 -9.58 -12.00 19.09
N ARG A 201 -8.64 -11.32 18.41
CA ARG A 201 -7.90 -11.86 17.24
C ARG A 201 -7.31 -13.25 17.50
N LYS A 202 -6.71 -13.47 18.67
CA LYS A 202 -6.11 -14.77 19.04
C LYS A 202 -7.14 -15.91 19.09
N GLN A 203 -8.32 -15.64 19.67
CA GLN A 203 -9.41 -16.60 19.76
C GLN A 203 -9.98 -16.91 18.37
N ALA A 204 -10.27 -15.87 17.57
CA ALA A 204 -10.79 -16.03 16.22
C ALA A 204 -9.85 -16.85 15.32
N LEU A 205 -8.53 -16.59 15.38
CA LEU A 205 -7.53 -17.36 14.64
C LEU A 205 -7.42 -18.81 15.10
N ALA A 206 -7.57 -19.09 16.39
CA ALA A 206 -7.56 -20.46 16.90
C ALA A 206 -8.78 -21.25 16.38
N MET A 207 -9.97 -20.68 16.48
CA MET A 207 -11.20 -21.28 15.93
C MET A 207 -11.10 -21.47 14.42
N TYR A 208 -10.61 -20.46 13.70
CA TYR A 208 -10.39 -20.56 12.26
C TYR A 208 -9.47 -21.72 11.89
N ARG A 209 -8.35 -21.89 12.60
CA ARG A 209 -7.40 -22.98 12.35
C ARG A 209 -8.00 -24.35 12.62
N GLU A 210 -8.79 -24.49 13.67
CA GLU A 210 -9.53 -25.72 13.97
C GLU A 210 -10.47 -26.09 12.81
N ARG A 211 -11.24 -25.13 12.32
CA ARG A 211 -12.16 -25.33 11.18
C ARG A 211 -11.43 -25.58 9.87
N TYR A 212 -10.37 -24.82 9.59
CA TYR A 212 -9.52 -25.01 8.42
C TYR A 212 -8.94 -26.43 8.40
N ALA A 213 -8.38 -26.90 9.51
CA ALA A 213 -7.81 -28.25 9.61
C ALA A 213 -8.88 -29.36 9.52
N ALA A 214 -10.10 -29.11 9.99
CA ALA A 214 -11.20 -30.08 9.90
C ALA A 214 -11.71 -30.30 8.47
N TRP A 215 -11.60 -29.30 7.59
CA TRP A 215 -12.20 -29.35 6.25
C TRP A 215 -11.19 -29.29 5.09
N THR A 216 -9.94 -28.92 5.36
CA THR A 216 -8.89 -28.80 4.34
C THR A 216 -7.89 -29.93 4.51
N SER A 217 -7.83 -30.84 3.54
CA SER A 217 -6.80 -31.88 3.53
C SER A 217 -5.40 -31.30 3.23
N PRO A 218 -4.31 -32.01 3.54
CA PRO A 218 -2.95 -31.60 3.15
C PRO A 218 -2.78 -31.35 1.64
N GLU A 219 -3.43 -32.15 0.80
CA GLU A 219 -3.41 -32.01 -0.66
C GLU A 219 -4.14 -30.75 -1.09
N MET A 220 -5.29 -30.46 -0.47
CA MET A 220 -6.03 -29.21 -0.68
C MET A 220 -5.18 -28.00 -0.26
N THR A 221 -4.51 -28.06 0.90
CA THR A 221 -3.60 -26.98 1.34
C THR A 221 -2.48 -26.74 0.33
N THR A 222 -1.87 -27.79 -0.21
CA THR A 222 -0.82 -27.67 -1.22
C THR A 222 -1.34 -26.94 -2.46
N ARG A 223 -2.48 -27.38 -2.99
CA ARG A 223 -3.13 -26.74 -4.14
C ARG A 223 -3.51 -25.29 -3.89
N LEU A 224 -4.03 -24.98 -2.69
CA LEU A 224 -4.35 -23.60 -2.32
C LEU A 224 -3.13 -22.69 -2.32
N ARG A 225 -1.96 -23.19 -1.92
CA ARG A 225 -0.69 -22.44 -1.99
C ARG A 225 -0.21 -22.26 -3.42
N GLU A 226 -0.47 -23.22 -4.29
CA GLU A 226 -0.14 -23.15 -5.72
C GLU A 226 -1.11 -22.28 -6.54
N THR A 227 -2.19 -21.78 -5.93
CA THR A 227 -3.17 -20.91 -6.61
C THR A 227 -2.47 -19.70 -7.26
N PRO A 228 -2.72 -19.44 -8.56
CA PRO A 228 -2.17 -18.28 -9.24
C PRO A 228 -2.59 -16.97 -8.60
N VAL A 229 -1.68 -16.00 -8.54
CA VAL A 229 -1.94 -14.67 -7.95
C VAL A 229 -3.08 -13.95 -8.67
N GLU A 230 -3.25 -14.21 -9.96
CA GLU A 230 -4.30 -13.62 -10.82
C GLU A 230 -5.70 -14.13 -10.47
N GLU A 231 -5.80 -15.34 -9.91
CA GLU A 231 -7.06 -15.92 -9.44
C GLU A 231 -7.41 -15.47 -8.01
N LEU A 232 -6.44 -14.85 -7.33
CA LEU A 232 -6.66 -14.29 -6.01
C LEU A 232 -7.27 -12.90 -6.16
N ASP A 233 -8.35 -12.67 -5.42
CA ASP A 233 -8.99 -11.36 -5.27
C ASP A 233 -8.08 -10.43 -4.46
N PHE A 234 -6.99 -10.00 -5.10
CA PHE A 234 -6.06 -8.97 -4.67
C PHE A 234 -6.44 -7.64 -5.31
N THR A 235 -6.14 -6.54 -4.62
CA THR A 235 -6.23 -5.22 -5.25
C THR A 235 -5.32 -5.13 -6.49
N ILE A 236 -5.71 -4.31 -7.47
CA ILE A 236 -4.93 -4.07 -8.70
C ILE A 236 -3.47 -3.68 -8.36
N LYS A 237 -3.28 -2.93 -7.28
CA LYS A 237 -1.97 -2.52 -6.79
C LYS A 237 -1.13 -3.71 -6.32
N THR A 238 -1.70 -4.57 -5.46
CA THR A 238 -1.03 -5.76 -4.96
C THR A 238 -0.71 -6.75 -6.07
N ALA A 239 -1.65 -6.99 -6.99
CA ALA A 239 -1.41 -7.85 -8.15
C ALA A 239 -0.23 -7.33 -9.01
N LYS A 240 -0.18 -6.01 -9.29
CA LYS A 240 0.95 -5.41 -10.03
C LYS A 240 2.28 -5.54 -9.29
N ALA A 241 2.30 -5.38 -7.98
CA ALA A 241 3.52 -5.53 -7.18
C ALA A 241 4.07 -6.95 -7.23
N LEU A 242 3.18 -7.95 -7.06
CA LEU A 242 3.54 -9.36 -7.15
C LEU A 242 4.01 -9.74 -8.56
N ALA A 243 3.36 -9.23 -9.60
CA ALA A 243 3.77 -9.45 -10.99
C ALA A 243 5.17 -8.89 -11.28
N LYS A 244 5.52 -7.70 -10.75
CA LYS A 244 6.87 -7.12 -10.89
C LYS A 244 7.96 -7.95 -10.20
N LEU A 245 7.59 -8.72 -9.17
CA LEU A 245 8.50 -9.62 -8.44
C LEU A 245 8.51 -11.05 -9.01
N ASP A 246 7.92 -11.26 -10.20
CA ASP A 246 7.71 -12.58 -10.83
C ASP A 246 7.07 -13.60 -9.87
N CYS A 247 6.19 -13.12 -8.99
CA CYS A 247 5.48 -13.94 -8.03
C CYS A 247 4.15 -14.43 -8.64
N ARG A 248 4.15 -15.67 -9.11
CA ARG A 248 3.00 -16.26 -9.83
C ARG A 248 2.00 -16.98 -8.93
N THR A 249 2.38 -17.38 -7.73
CA THR A 249 1.56 -18.22 -6.83
C THR A 249 1.59 -17.72 -5.41
N LEU A 250 0.59 -18.09 -4.59
CA LEU A 250 0.57 -17.74 -3.17
C LEU A 250 1.76 -18.30 -2.37
N ASP A 251 2.26 -19.49 -2.71
CA ASP A 251 3.43 -20.09 -2.07
C ASP A 251 4.68 -19.22 -2.28
N ARG A 252 4.93 -18.84 -3.54
CA ARG A 252 6.00 -17.90 -3.90
C ARG A 252 5.88 -16.57 -3.17
N ALA A 253 4.66 -16.06 -2.97
CA ALA A 253 4.45 -14.83 -2.22
C ALA A 253 4.97 -14.96 -0.78
N GLY A 254 4.85 -16.14 -0.16
CA GLY A 254 5.34 -16.42 1.20
C GLY A 254 6.86 -16.35 1.36
N TYR A 255 7.63 -16.40 0.28
CA TYR A 255 9.10 -16.26 0.29
C TYR A 255 9.56 -14.81 0.05
N LEU A 256 8.64 -13.89 -0.25
CA LEU A 256 8.97 -12.48 -0.42
C LEU A 256 9.26 -11.82 0.93
N THR A 257 9.96 -10.68 0.87
CA THR A 257 10.20 -9.84 2.05
C THR A 257 9.29 -8.63 2.03
N GLN A 258 8.98 -8.10 3.21
CA GLN A 258 8.23 -6.84 3.34
C GLN A 258 8.95 -5.72 2.60
N GLN A 259 10.29 -5.65 2.70
CA GLN A 259 11.09 -4.65 2.00
C GLN A 259 10.97 -4.77 0.46
N GLY A 260 10.98 -5.99 -0.09
CA GLY A 260 10.80 -6.22 -1.52
C GLY A 260 9.43 -5.76 -2.03
N ILE A 261 8.38 -5.97 -1.24
CA ILE A 261 7.03 -5.47 -1.56
C ILE A 261 6.97 -3.94 -1.48
N LEU A 262 7.47 -3.34 -0.39
CA LEU A 262 7.46 -1.89 -0.18
C LEU A 262 8.16 -1.13 -1.30
N TYR A 263 9.27 -1.68 -1.80
CA TYR A 263 10.01 -1.11 -2.93
C TYR A 263 9.16 -1.05 -4.21
N GLN A 264 8.30 -2.05 -4.45
CA GLN A 264 7.45 -2.11 -5.64
C GLN A 264 6.15 -1.31 -5.52
N THR A 265 5.77 -0.91 -4.30
CA THR A 265 4.48 -0.27 -3.98
C THR A 265 4.58 1.14 -3.43
N ASP A 266 5.75 1.77 -3.55
CA ASP A 266 6.04 3.11 -3.04
C ASP A 266 5.78 3.25 -1.53
N GLY A 267 6.10 2.20 -0.77
CA GLY A 267 5.99 2.21 0.69
C GLY A 267 4.61 1.86 1.25
N ASP A 268 3.73 1.23 0.48
CA ASP A 268 2.36 0.92 0.91
C ASP A 268 2.27 -0.33 1.79
N LEU A 269 2.01 -0.11 3.07
CA LEU A 269 1.81 -1.15 4.07
C LEU A 269 0.51 -1.95 3.87
N THR A 270 -0.51 -1.38 3.23
CA THR A 270 -1.78 -2.08 3.00
C THR A 270 -1.60 -3.27 2.05
N THR A 271 -0.65 -3.18 1.11
CA THR A 271 -0.27 -4.29 0.24
C THR A 271 0.32 -5.45 1.05
N ILE A 272 1.20 -5.15 2.02
CA ILE A 272 1.78 -6.16 2.91
C ILE A 272 0.70 -6.82 3.76
N GLU A 273 -0.21 -6.02 4.33
CA GLU A 273 -1.32 -6.54 5.13
C GLU A 273 -2.22 -7.47 4.30
N GLU A 274 -2.53 -7.08 3.07
CA GLU A 274 -3.34 -7.88 2.14
C GLU A 274 -2.66 -9.22 1.82
N ILE A 275 -1.36 -9.21 1.51
CA ILE A 275 -0.59 -10.44 1.24
C ILE A 275 -0.53 -11.32 2.49
N ASN A 276 -0.14 -10.75 3.64
CA ASN A 276 -0.07 -11.46 4.92
C ASN A 276 -1.41 -12.08 5.31
N TRP A 277 -2.51 -11.39 5.01
CA TRP A 277 -3.84 -11.90 5.23
C TRP A 277 -4.10 -13.16 4.40
N LYS A 278 -3.83 -13.14 3.08
CA LYS A 278 -4.00 -14.31 2.21
C LYS A 278 -3.07 -15.47 2.60
N LEU A 279 -1.81 -15.18 2.94
CA LEU A 279 -0.86 -16.18 3.45
C LEU A 279 -1.40 -16.86 4.71
N GLY A 280 -1.94 -16.05 5.64
CA GLY A 280 -2.54 -16.55 6.88
C GLY A 280 -3.72 -17.49 6.66
N LEU A 281 -4.49 -17.33 5.58
CA LEU A 281 -5.62 -18.22 5.25
C LEU A 281 -5.18 -19.65 4.89
N VAL A 282 -3.96 -19.84 4.41
CA VAL A 282 -3.44 -21.16 3.99
C VAL A 282 -2.34 -21.69 4.92
N GLY A 283 -2.27 -21.12 6.13
CA GLY A 283 -1.30 -21.50 7.15
C GLY A 283 0.14 -21.13 6.82
N LEU A 284 0.37 -20.23 5.86
CA LEU A 284 1.69 -19.67 5.59
C LEU A 284 2.02 -18.58 6.61
N LYS A 285 3.32 -18.40 6.86
CA LYS A 285 3.81 -17.36 7.77
C LYS A 285 3.65 -15.98 7.12
N PRO A 286 3.45 -14.91 7.90
CA PRO A 286 3.58 -13.55 7.40
C PRO A 286 4.96 -13.32 6.78
N LEU A 287 5.02 -12.42 5.79
CA LEU A 287 6.24 -11.96 5.14
C LEU A 287 7.27 -11.55 6.20
N ALA A 288 8.49 -12.06 6.06
CA ALA A 288 9.60 -11.63 6.89
C ALA A 288 9.95 -10.17 6.57
N ALA A 289 10.38 -9.41 7.58
CA ALA A 289 10.88 -8.04 7.36
C ALA A 289 12.02 -8.02 6.32
N GLY A 290 12.91 -9.03 6.40
CA GLY A 290 13.81 -9.56 5.36
C GLY A 290 14.67 -8.57 4.57
N ALA A 291 15.98 -8.57 4.85
CA ALA A 291 17.04 -8.02 4.01
C ALA A 291 17.23 -8.86 2.72
N LEU A 292 17.60 -8.21 1.61
CA LEU A 292 17.83 -8.84 0.30
C LEU A 292 19.00 -9.84 0.32
N ALA A 293 18.93 -10.89 -0.51
CA ALA A 293 20.12 -11.63 -0.93
C ALA A 293 20.87 -10.80 -1.98
N ASP A 294 22.19 -10.63 -1.82
CA ASP A 294 23.02 -9.82 -2.70
C ASP A 294 22.94 -10.29 -4.15
N PRO A 295 22.55 -9.44 -5.11
CA PRO A 295 22.66 -9.76 -6.53
C PRO A 295 24.13 -9.76 -6.99
N PRO A 296 24.49 -10.57 -8.01
CA PRO A 296 25.85 -10.59 -8.55
C PRO A 296 26.22 -9.24 -9.17
N SER A 297 27.40 -8.75 -8.81
CA SER A 297 27.94 -7.43 -9.15
C SER A 297 28.08 -7.20 -10.66
N LYS A 298 27.40 -6.18 -11.18
CA LYS A 298 27.61 -5.62 -12.52
C LYS A 298 28.63 -4.46 -12.48
N PRO A 299 29.30 -4.13 -13.61
CA PRO A 299 30.24 -3.02 -13.71
C PRO A 299 29.55 -1.65 -13.52
N VAL A 300 30.30 -0.71 -12.93
CA VAL A 300 29.92 0.61 -12.39
C VAL A 300 29.78 1.67 -13.53
N GLU A 301 28.71 2.46 -13.55
CA GLU A 301 28.43 3.58 -14.48
C GLU A 301 28.18 4.90 -13.73
N ILE A 302 29.15 5.83 -13.81
CA ILE A 302 29.41 6.93 -12.86
C ILE A 302 28.45 8.14 -12.87
N SER A 303 27.27 8.02 -13.50
CA SER A 303 26.32 9.14 -13.61
C SER A 303 25.38 9.34 -12.41
N SER A 304 25.37 8.44 -11.41
CA SER A 304 24.40 8.47 -10.28
C SER A 304 25.02 8.56 -8.87
N SER A 305 26.31 8.90 -8.76
CA SER A 305 27.03 9.09 -7.50
C SER A 305 27.08 10.56 -7.09
N PHE A 306 26.86 10.90 -5.81
CA PHE A 306 26.93 12.26 -5.27
C PHE A 306 27.41 12.32 -3.82
N GLY A 307 27.92 13.49 -3.41
CA GLY A 307 28.21 13.82 -2.01
C GLY A 307 27.86 15.26 -1.69
N ALA A 308 27.26 15.47 -0.53
CA ALA A 308 26.83 16.78 -0.04
C ALA A 308 26.90 16.84 1.49
N LEU A 309 26.99 18.05 2.04
CA LEU A 309 26.98 18.29 3.49
C LEU A 309 25.67 18.94 3.90
N GLY A 310 25.02 18.45 4.94
CA GLY A 310 23.95 19.15 5.66
C GLY A 310 24.53 19.83 6.90
N VAL A 311 24.41 21.15 6.99
CA VAL A 311 24.83 21.95 8.15
C VAL A 311 23.61 22.40 8.94
N ARG A 312 23.52 22.04 10.23
CA ARG A 312 22.39 22.43 11.09
C ARG A 312 22.62 23.82 11.70
N CYS A 313 22.09 24.85 11.05
CA CYS A 313 22.11 26.20 11.56
C CYS A 313 20.66 26.71 11.73
N THR A 314 20.25 26.96 12.97
CA THR A 314 18.88 27.41 13.32
C THR A 314 18.73 28.94 13.26
N ASP A 315 19.80 29.66 12.92
CA ASP A 315 19.77 31.13 12.86
C ASP A 315 18.85 31.63 11.74
N PRO A 316 18.14 32.76 11.93
CA PRO A 316 17.36 33.39 10.86
C PRO A 316 18.17 33.67 9.59
N ASP A 317 19.46 33.98 9.76
CA ASP A 317 20.43 34.27 8.70
C ASP A 317 21.40 33.08 8.40
N ALA A 318 20.92 31.85 8.62
CA ALA A 318 21.73 30.63 8.51
C ALA A 318 22.51 30.50 7.19
N LEU A 319 21.90 30.86 6.05
CA LEU A 319 22.54 30.73 4.75
C LEU A 319 23.79 31.60 4.62
N ASN A 320 23.71 32.86 5.06
CA ASN A 320 24.86 33.78 5.01
C ASN A 320 25.94 33.40 6.03
N LYS A 321 25.56 32.99 7.24
CA LYS A 321 26.53 32.51 8.24
C LYS A 321 27.30 31.28 7.77
N VAL A 322 26.61 30.31 7.16
CA VAL A 322 27.26 29.11 6.61
C VAL A 322 28.11 29.49 5.39
N ARG A 323 27.63 30.38 4.52
CA ARG A 323 28.43 30.91 3.40
C ARG A 323 29.73 31.53 3.88
N ASP A 324 29.70 32.44 4.85
CA ASP A 324 30.89 33.11 5.37
C ASP A 324 31.86 32.10 6.01
N ALA A 325 31.32 31.07 6.68
CA ALA A 325 32.12 29.99 7.23
C ALA A 325 32.78 29.12 6.14
N VAL A 326 32.09 28.86 5.02
CA VAL A 326 32.67 28.20 3.84
C VAL A 326 33.79 29.07 3.27
N ILE A 327 33.57 30.36 3.03
CA ILE A 327 34.61 31.27 2.52
C ILE A 327 35.83 31.29 3.44
N ALA A 328 35.63 31.42 4.76
CA ALA A 328 36.70 31.39 5.74
C ALA A 328 37.44 30.04 5.76
N ALA A 329 36.73 28.93 5.57
CA ALA A 329 37.32 27.60 5.50
C ALA A 329 38.25 27.46 4.29
N TYR A 330 37.85 27.90 3.09
CA TYR A 330 38.71 27.88 1.91
C TYR A 330 39.87 28.88 2.02
N ALA A 331 39.64 30.07 2.56
CA ALA A 331 40.68 31.08 2.77
C ALA A 331 41.79 30.60 3.72
N ALA A 332 41.44 29.84 4.76
CA ALA A 332 42.42 29.27 5.69
C ALA A 332 43.38 28.25 5.02
N ASP A 333 43.02 27.73 3.83
CA ASP A 333 43.86 26.86 3.01
C ASP A 333 44.47 27.56 1.80
N GLY A 334 44.40 28.90 1.74
CA GLY A 334 44.98 29.68 0.66
C GLY A 334 44.14 29.72 -0.62
N ALA A 335 42.89 29.26 -0.58
CA ALA A 335 41.94 29.41 -1.69
C ALA A 335 41.16 30.73 -1.56
N ALA A 336 41.21 31.57 -2.60
CA ALA A 336 40.52 32.85 -2.64
C ALA A 336 39.20 32.74 -3.41
N LEU A 337 38.19 33.48 -2.96
CA LEU A 337 36.93 33.64 -3.67
C LEU A 337 37.17 34.46 -4.96
N THR A 338 36.64 33.99 -6.08
CA THR A 338 36.80 34.63 -7.39
C THR A 338 35.46 34.79 -8.11
N GLU A 339 35.44 35.63 -9.15
CA GLU A 339 34.27 35.79 -10.01
C GLU A 339 34.13 34.62 -11.02
N SER A 340 32.89 34.28 -11.36
CA SER A 340 32.52 33.14 -12.21
C SER A 340 33.24 33.09 -13.57
N ASP A 341 33.54 34.26 -14.17
CA ASP A 341 34.17 34.35 -15.48
C ASP A 341 35.66 33.99 -15.48
N THR A 342 36.31 34.02 -14.33
CA THR A 342 37.75 33.68 -14.22
C THR A 342 38.03 32.17 -14.11
N VAL A 343 37.00 31.34 -13.90
CA VAL A 343 37.11 29.86 -13.87
C VAL A 343 36.83 29.26 -15.26
N ARG A 344 36.34 30.07 -16.22
CA ARG A 344 36.10 29.66 -17.61
C ARG A 344 37.40 29.69 -18.42
N ASN A 345 37.79 28.55 -19.00
CA ASN A 345 38.61 28.58 -20.20
C ASN A 345 37.77 29.19 -21.33
N GLY A 346 38.24 30.30 -21.90
CA GLY A 346 37.45 31.34 -22.57
C GLY A 346 36.62 31.02 -23.83
N HIS A 347 36.23 29.78 -24.12
CA HIS A 347 35.48 29.47 -25.35
C HIS A 347 34.32 28.47 -25.25
N GLU A 348 33.96 27.96 -24.06
CA GLU A 348 32.83 27.01 -23.95
C GLU A 348 31.55 27.68 -23.43
N SER A 349 30.44 27.43 -24.13
CA SER A 349 29.07 27.90 -23.83
C SER A 349 28.33 27.03 -22.81
N HIS A 350 28.91 25.89 -22.44
CA HIS A 350 28.38 24.94 -21.46
C HIS A 350 29.43 24.66 -20.38
N TRP A 351 28.98 24.63 -19.13
CA TRP A 351 29.78 24.20 -17.99
C TRP A 351 30.12 22.71 -18.13
N ARG A 352 31.36 22.38 -18.53
CA ARG A 352 31.87 21.00 -18.48
C ARG A 352 32.46 20.74 -17.11
N ALA A 353 31.69 20.08 -16.26
CA ALA A 353 32.18 19.59 -14.98
C ALA A 353 33.13 18.38 -15.25
N PRO A 354 34.40 18.40 -14.77
CA PRO A 354 35.34 17.29 -14.99
C PRO A 354 34.81 16.01 -14.36
N ASP A 355 35.20 14.82 -14.84
CA ASP A 355 34.70 13.55 -14.28
C ASP A 355 34.92 13.48 -12.75
N PRO A 356 33.96 12.94 -11.98
CA PRO A 356 34.08 12.88 -10.53
C PRO A 356 35.22 11.94 -10.15
N GLN A 357 36.09 12.41 -9.25
CA GLN A 357 37.25 11.67 -8.77
C GLN A 357 37.21 11.60 -7.24
N LEU A 358 37.60 10.45 -6.68
CA LEU A 358 37.75 10.30 -5.24
C LEU A 358 38.87 11.25 -4.76
N ASN A 359 38.52 12.17 -3.86
CA ASN A 359 39.43 13.15 -3.31
C ASN A 359 39.84 12.75 -1.89
N SER A 360 41.10 12.32 -1.75
CA SER A 360 41.72 12.00 -0.45
C SER A 360 42.58 13.15 0.09
N GLY A 361 42.49 14.34 -0.49
CA GLY A 361 43.22 15.51 -0.02
C GLY A 361 42.81 15.91 1.40
N THR A 362 43.67 16.66 2.07
CA THR A 362 43.41 17.17 3.44
C THR A 362 43.23 18.69 3.49
N VAL A 363 43.35 19.36 2.34
CA VAL A 363 43.42 20.82 2.19
C VAL A 363 42.44 21.26 1.11
N LEU A 364 41.62 22.27 1.41
CA LEU A 364 40.68 22.89 0.48
C LEU A 364 41.43 23.73 -0.57
N GLY A 365 40.98 23.68 -1.81
CA GLY A 365 41.64 24.35 -2.93
C GLY A 365 40.64 24.93 -3.94
N ALA A 366 41.03 24.98 -5.21
CA ALA A 366 40.15 25.40 -6.29
C ALA A 366 38.90 24.50 -6.36
N ASP A 367 37.73 25.11 -6.29
CA ASP A 367 36.47 24.38 -6.19
C ASP A 367 35.27 25.28 -6.52
N VAL A 368 34.12 24.65 -6.68
CA VAL A 368 32.83 25.27 -6.93
C VAL A 368 31.86 24.73 -5.91
N VAL A 369 31.32 25.62 -5.08
CA VAL A 369 30.48 25.25 -3.95
C VAL A 369 29.12 25.91 -4.09
N LEU A 370 28.06 25.11 -4.05
CA LEU A 370 26.68 25.56 -4.05
C LEU A 370 26.09 25.42 -2.65
N LEU A 371 25.46 26.48 -2.16
CA LEU A 371 24.76 26.50 -0.87
C LEU A 371 23.26 26.64 -1.10
N GLU A 372 22.46 25.75 -0.50
CA GLU A 372 21.00 25.79 -0.63
C GLU A 372 20.33 25.53 0.71
N ARG A 373 19.19 26.18 0.96
CA ARG A 373 18.39 25.87 2.13
C ARG A 373 17.53 24.63 1.84
N SER A 374 17.63 23.63 2.70
CA SER A 374 16.87 22.38 2.64
C SER A 374 16.17 22.18 3.98
N GLY A 375 14.99 22.78 4.13
CA GLY A 375 14.25 22.79 5.39
C GLY A 375 15.05 23.41 6.55
N GLY A 376 15.27 22.61 7.60
CA GLY A 376 16.10 22.92 8.76
C GLY A 376 17.61 22.89 8.53
N TRP A 377 18.07 22.47 7.35
CA TRP A 377 19.49 22.34 7.03
C TRP A 377 19.94 23.34 5.95
N ILE A 378 21.23 23.67 5.95
CA ILE A 378 21.90 24.29 4.80
C ILE A 378 22.70 23.19 4.10
N ALA A 379 22.31 22.87 2.87
CA ALA A 379 23.02 21.98 1.98
C ALA A 379 24.25 22.69 1.41
N VAL A 380 25.43 22.11 1.57
CA VAL A 380 26.69 22.58 0.97
C VAL A 380 27.18 21.49 0.02
N LYS A 381 27.16 21.79 -1.28
CA LYS A 381 27.46 20.87 -2.37
C LYS A 381 28.75 21.33 -3.06
N SER A 382 29.82 20.56 -2.91
CA SER A 382 31.12 20.85 -3.52
C SER A 382 31.33 20.00 -4.76
N LEU A 383 31.90 20.58 -5.82
CA LEU A 383 32.25 19.84 -7.03
C LEU A 383 33.51 18.98 -6.86
N HIS A 384 34.49 19.47 -6.10
CA HIS A 384 35.77 18.80 -5.89
C HIS A 384 35.74 17.80 -4.72
N TRP A 385 34.84 17.97 -3.76
CA TRP A 385 34.67 17.13 -2.58
C TRP A 385 33.41 16.27 -2.63
N GLU A 386 32.79 16.14 -3.81
CA GLU A 386 31.61 15.30 -4.03
C GLU A 386 31.89 13.82 -3.70
N LEU A 387 33.10 13.33 -3.98
CA LEU A 387 33.54 11.99 -3.61
C LEU A 387 34.69 12.11 -2.61
N THR A 388 34.38 12.01 -1.33
CA THR A 388 35.40 12.06 -0.26
C THR A 388 35.33 10.80 0.59
N PRO A 389 36.47 10.24 1.04
CA PRO A 389 36.47 9.17 2.03
C PRO A 389 35.65 9.54 3.27
N VAL A 390 34.96 8.55 3.82
CA VAL A 390 34.17 8.68 5.05
C VAL A 390 35.04 9.26 6.17
N GLY A 391 34.52 10.26 6.88
CA GLY A 391 35.23 10.95 7.96
C GLY A 391 36.38 11.87 7.51
N GLY A 392 36.73 11.88 6.22
CA GLY A 392 37.87 12.58 5.65
C GLY A 392 37.60 13.99 5.13
N ASN A 393 36.35 14.47 5.14
CA ASN A 393 36.01 15.72 4.48
C ASN A 393 36.52 16.96 5.25
N PRO A 394 37.49 17.73 4.71
CA PRO A 394 38.09 18.86 5.44
C PRO A 394 37.12 20.03 5.62
N LEU A 395 36.17 20.22 4.70
CA LEU A 395 35.13 21.24 4.83
C LEU A 395 34.15 20.86 5.95
N ALA A 396 33.72 19.60 6.00
CA ALA A 396 32.85 19.09 7.05
C ALA A 396 33.49 19.25 8.44
N ARG A 397 34.78 18.91 8.59
CA ARG A 397 35.53 19.13 9.83
C ARG A 397 35.54 20.60 10.23
N ARG A 398 35.82 21.54 9.33
CA ARG A 398 35.85 22.98 9.66
C ARG A 398 34.49 23.53 10.07
N LEU A 399 33.45 23.20 9.31
CA LEU A 399 32.08 23.61 9.61
C LEU A 399 31.59 22.99 10.93
N SER A 400 31.98 21.74 11.21
CA SER A 400 31.58 21.03 12.42
C SER A 400 32.06 21.63 13.74
N ARG A 401 33.06 22.52 13.69
CA ARG A 401 33.51 23.30 14.86
C ARG A 401 32.46 24.30 15.36
N ARG A 402 31.49 24.65 14.50
CA ARG A 402 30.46 25.65 14.80
C ARG A 402 29.04 25.06 14.84
N TRP A 403 28.78 24.04 14.04
CA TRP A 403 27.45 23.44 13.91
C TRP A 403 27.56 21.92 13.75
N PRO A 404 26.55 21.13 14.12
CA PRO A 404 26.49 19.73 13.70
C PRO A 404 26.46 19.63 12.17
N VAL A 405 27.29 18.76 11.61
CA VAL A 405 27.38 18.53 10.15
C VAL A 405 27.18 17.05 9.84
N ILE A 406 26.39 16.76 8.81
CA ILE A 406 26.22 15.41 8.28
C ILE A 406 26.68 15.40 6.83
N ALA A 407 27.68 14.58 6.51
CA ALA A 407 28.00 14.26 5.13
C ALA A 407 27.07 13.15 4.65
N VAL A 408 26.48 13.34 3.47
CA VAL A 408 25.62 12.40 2.77
C VAL A 408 26.29 12.05 1.46
N ASN A 409 26.74 10.80 1.34
CA ASN A 409 27.37 10.29 0.13
C ASN A 409 26.54 9.12 -0.41
N ALA A 410 26.21 9.17 -1.69
CA ALA A 410 25.58 8.07 -2.41
C ALA A 410 26.46 7.68 -3.59
N THR A 411 26.68 6.39 -3.80
CA THR A 411 27.44 5.88 -4.94
C THR A 411 26.57 4.90 -5.71
N GLU A 412 26.05 5.31 -6.87
CA GLU A 412 25.39 4.45 -7.89
C GLU A 412 24.45 3.33 -7.41
N ASN A 413 23.66 3.57 -6.36
CA ASN A 413 22.84 2.55 -5.69
C ASN A 413 23.64 1.38 -5.07
N ILE A 414 24.97 1.48 -5.05
CA ILE A 414 25.92 0.54 -4.45
C ILE A 414 26.12 0.88 -2.97
N ALA A 415 26.30 2.16 -2.67
CA ALA A 415 26.59 2.62 -1.32
C ALA A 415 25.76 3.85 -0.95
N TYR A 416 25.28 3.89 0.29
CA TYR A 416 24.70 5.08 0.90
C TYR A 416 25.34 5.28 2.27
N GLU A 417 26.14 6.33 2.41
CA GLU A 417 27.00 6.59 3.56
C GLU A 417 26.64 7.92 4.21
N LEU A 418 26.49 7.88 5.53
CA LEU A 418 26.30 9.05 6.37
C LEU A 418 27.43 9.14 7.37
N CYS A 419 28.05 10.31 7.47
CA CYS A 419 29.05 10.58 8.49
C CYS A 419 28.68 11.85 9.22
N ARG A 420 28.50 11.73 10.54
CA ARG A 420 28.29 12.86 11.42
C ARG A 420 29.63 13.43 11.86
N TYR A 421 29.71 14.75 11.88
CA TYR A 421 30.83 15.51 12.39
C TYR A 421 30.34 16.46 13.47
N ASP A 422 31.03 16.43 14.61
CA ASP A 422 30.85 17.38 15.70
C ASP A 422 32.23 17.81 16.17
N ASP A 423 32.40 19.08 16.54
CA ASP A 423 33.61 19.61 17.17
C ASP A 423 34.90 19.32 16.37
N GLY A 424 34.84 19.44 15.04
CA GLY A 424 36.01 19.30 14.18
C GLY A 424 36.37 17.87 13.76
N ARG A 425 35.61 16.86 14.21
CA ARG A 425 35.94 15.44 14.02
C ARG A 425 34.72 14.64 13.59
N ALA A 426 34.96 13.55 12.86
CA ALA A 426 33.94 12.55 12.59
C ALA A 426 33.64 11.78 13.88
N THR A 427 32.37 11.60 14.21
CA THR A 427 31.91 11.02 15.49
C THR A 427 31.08 9.77 15.26
N GLU A 428 30.16 9.82 14.31
CA GLU A 428 29.24 8.72 14.03
C GLU A 428 29.15 8.41 12.54
N TYR A 429 28.81 7.17 12.22
CA TYR A 429 28.69 6.69 10.85
C TYR A 429 27.57 5.67 10.69
N ALA A 430 26.92 5.71 9.53
CA ALA A 430 26.08 4.63 9.05
C ALA A 430 26.31 4.45 7.55
N ALA A 431 26.34 3.21 7.09
CA ALA A 431 26.37 2.92 5.67
C ALA A 431 25.55 1.69 5.30
N LEU A 432 25.10 1.70 4.05
CA LEU A 432 24.52 0.57 3.36
C LEU A 432 25.32 0.34 2.10
N GLY A 433 25.96 -0.83 1.99
CA GLY A 433 26.95 -1.12 0.97
C GLY A 433 28.26 -0.36 1.19
N ARG A 434 29.39 -1.02 0.95
CA ARG A 434 30.71 -0.39 1.01
C ARG A 434 31.44 -0.66 -0.30
N PRO A 435 31.88 0.39 -1.03
CA PRO A 435 32.68 0.18 -2.23
C PRO A 435 33.97 -0.57 -1.88
N ALA A 436 34.29 -1.63 -2.64
CA ALA A 436 35.53 -2.37 -2.45
C ALA A 436 36.74 -1.45 -2.66
N GLY A 437 37.74 -1.52 -1.78
CA GLY A 437 38.99 -0.75 -1.90
C GLY A 437 39.07 0.55 -1.11
N GLN A 438 38.05 0.93 -0.34
CA GLN A 438 38.20 2.04 0.61
C GLN A 438 39.12 1.65 1.77
N ALA A 439 40.09 2.52 2.08
CA ALA A 439 40.97 2.37 3.24
C ALA A 439 40.14 2.24 4.54
N ALA A 440 40.67 1.50 5.51
CA ALA A 440 40.08 1.47 6.85
C ALA A 440 40.05 2.90 7.43
N LEU A 441 39.01 3.22 8.20
CA LEU A 441 38.93 4.49 8.90
C LEU A 441 40.09 4.61 9.89
N ASP A 442 40.76 5.76 9.92
CA ASP A 442 41.87 6.02 10.85
C ASP A 442 41.41 5.94 12.32
N THR A 443 40.14 6.27 12.58
CA THR A 443 39.51 6.24 13.91
C THR A 443 38.19 5.48 13.81
N ALA A 444 37.93 4.57 14.75
CA ALA A 444 36.65 3.88 14.85
C ALA A 444 35.52 4.87 15.16
N LEU A 445 34.48 4.89 14.33
CA LEU A 445 33.30 5.74 14.50
C LEU A 445 32.18 4.97 15.20
N ALA A 446 31.39 5.67 16.01
CA ALA A 446 30.20 5.08 16.62
C ALA A 446 29.08 4.89 15.57
N PRO A 447 28.11 3.98 15.78
CA PRO A 447 26.93 3.90 14.94
C PRO A 447 26.14 5.21 14.95
N LEU A 448 25.62 5.64 13.79
CA LEU A 448 24.80 6.85 13.68
C LEU A 448 23.56 6.78 14.58
N ASN A 449 23.36 7.82 15.38
CA ASN A 449 22.17 7.95 16.21
C ASN A 449 20.98 8.49 15.39
N PHE A 450 20.18 7.57 14.85
CA PHE A 450 18.99 7.91 14.06
C PHE A 450 17.88 8.58 14.88
N ALA A 451 17.86 8.42 16.21
CA ALA A 451 16.90 9.14 17.06
C ALA A 451 17.24 10.63 17.09
N ALA A 452 18.51 10.95 17.32
CA ALA A 452 18.99 12.34 17.27
C ALA A 452 18.79 12.95 15.87
N LEU A 453 18.89 12.16 14.81
CA LEU A 453 18.60 12.64 13.46
C LEU A 453 17.11 12.90 13.21
N ALA A 454 16.23 12.09 13.80
CA ALA A 454 14.78 12.31 13.76
C ALA A 454 14.39 13.62 14.46
N ASP A 455 15.03 13.91 15.61
CA ASP A 455 14.84 15.18 16.33
C ASP A 455 15.26 16.41 15.50
N PHE A 456 16.10 16.23 14.47
CA PHE A 456 16.54 17.29 13.57
C PHE A 456 15.80 17.30 12.22
N GLY A 457 14.99 16.29 11.94
CA GLY A 457 14.27 16.12 10.67
C GLY A 457 12.95 16.90 10.63
N ALA A 458 12.06 16.51 9.72
CA ALA A 458 10.74 17.10 9.63
C ALA A 458 9.92 16.81 10.91
N ASP A 459 9.07 17.76 11.33
CA ASP A 459 8.33 17.75 12.62
C ASP A 459 7.47 16.49 12.91
N TYR A 460 7.29 15.60 11.92
CA TYR A 460 6.50 14.37 12.00
C TYR A 460 7.33 13.07 11.87
N ALA A 461 8.66 13.17 11.79
CA ALA A 461 9.54 12.02 11.59
C ALA A 461 9.89 11.32 12.91
N SER A 462 9.51 10.05 13.06
CA SER A 462 9.98 9.18 14.16
C SER A 462 11.31 8.50 13.82
N GLU A 463 12.07 8.09 14.84
CA GLU A 463 13.31 7.30 14.65
C GLU A 463 13.08 6.09 13.74
N THR A 464 11.96 5.39 13.94
CA THR A 464 11.62 4.20 13.15
C THR A 464 11.46 4.54 11.67
N GLN A 465 10.82 5.67 11.36
CA GLN A 465 10.66 6.14 9.98
C GLN A 465 12.00 6.54 9.36
N VAL A 466 12.83 7.32 10.07
CA VAL A 466 14.17 7.72 9.59
C VAL A 466 15.04 6.50 9.33
N ARG A 467 15.06 5.53 10.25
CA ARG A 467 15.82 4.29 10.10
C ARG A 467 15.32 3.43 8.94
N SER A 468 14.00 3.36 8.73
CA SER A 468 13.41 2.62 7.61
C SER A 468 13.68 3.29 6.25
N ALA A 469 13.87 4.60 6.24
CA ALA A 469 14.17 5.37 5.04
C ALA A 469 15.66 5.31 4.64
N PHE A 470 16.55 4.94 5.57
CA PHE A 470 17.98 4.87 5.32
C PHE A 470 18.30 3.88 4.18
N GLY A 471 19.03 4.36 3.16
CA GLY A 471 19.32 3.61 1.92
C GLY A 471 18.42 3.96 0.74
N ASN A 472 17.30 4.65 0.97
CA ASN A 472 16.50 5.27 -0.07
C ASN A 472 16.71 6.79 0.01
N SER A 473 17.65 7.33 -0.76
CA SER A 473 18.06 8.74 -0.69
C SER A 473 16.87 9.71 -0.79
N SER A 474 15.91 9.45 -1.69
CA SER A 474 14.68 10.24 -1.89
C SER A 474 13.78 10.27 -0.65
N LEU A 475 13.50 9.10 -0.07
CA LEU A 475 12.67 9.01 1.13
C LEU A 475 13.41 9.56 2.35
N PHE A 476 14.71 9.27 2.47
CA PHE A 476 15.54 9.73 3.57
C PHE A 476 15.64 11.25 3.60
N ALA A 477 15.92 11.89 2.47
CA ALA A 477 15.94 13.35 2.35
C ALA A 477 14.58 13.97 2.67
N LYS A 478 13.47 13.34 2.28
CA LYS A 478 12.12 13.83 2.59
C LYS A 478 11.82 13.85 4.10
N VAL A 479 12.29 12.83 4.82
CA VAL A 479 12.00 12.66 6.26
C VAL A 479 13.01 13.43 7.13
N THR A 480 14.26 13.58 6.68
CA THR A 480 15.34 14.24 7.44
C THR A 480 15.65 15.66 6.99
N GLU A 481 15.10 16.09 5.84
CA GLU A 481 15.43 17.34 5.15
C GLU A 481 16.91 17.48 4.73
N LEU A 482 17.69 16.41 4.86
CA LEU A 482 19.09 16.37 4.40
C LEU A 482 19.20 16.43 2.87
N PRO A 483 20.38 16.78 2.33
CA PRO A 483 20.58 16.90 0.90
C PRO A 483 20.26 15.60 0.13
N LEU A 484 19.48 15.73 -0.95
CA LEU A 484 19.09 14.63 -1.84
C LEU A 484 20.04 14.45 -3.04
N SER A 485 20.89 15.44 -3.33
CA SER A 485 21.71 15.48 -4.53
C SER A 485 23.01 16.26 -4.33
N GLY A 486 24.01 15.97 -5.16
CA GLY A 486 25.22 16.76 -5.28
C GLY A 486 25.06 17.90 -6.29
N ILE A 487 26.15 18.64 -6.48
CA ILE A 487 26.16 19.81 -7.36
C ILE A 487 25.90 19.43 -8.83
N ARG A 488 26.29 18.22 -9.26
CA ARG A 488 26.12 17.74 -10.64
C ARG A 488 24.67 17.38 -10.97
N GLN A 489 23.96 16.81 -10.01
CA GLN A 489 22.59 16.31 -10.18
C GLN A 489 21.53 17.41 -9.93
N THR A 490 21.94 18.60 -9.46
CA THR A 490 21.03 19.73 -9.23
C THR A 490 20.53 20.39 -10.54
N GLY A 491 20.97 19.89 -11.71
CA GLY A 491 20.30 20.07 -13.01
C GLY A 491 20.56 21.40 -13.71
N SER A 492 21.27 21.33 -14.85
CA SER A 492 21.15 22.12 -16.11
C SER A 492 20.92 23.65 -16.09
N SER A 493 21.01 24.32 -14.96
CA SER A 493 20.87 25.76 -14.83
C SER A 493 22.24 26.39 -15.04
N ARG A 494 22.34 27.46 -15.85
CA ARG A 494 23.61 28.22 -15.94
C ARG A 494 24.04 28.60 -14.52
N ALA A 495 25.34 28.55 -14.23
CA ALA A 495 25.88 28.96 -12.93
C ALA A 495 25.41 30.37 -12.50
N SER A 496 25.10 31.24 -13.49
CA SER A 496 24.49 32.56 -13.30
C SER A 496 23.08 32.56 -12.68
N GLY A 497 22.34 31.44 -12.74
CA GLY A 497 21.00 31.29 -12.18
C GLY A 497 20.97 31.09 -10.66
N PHE A 498 22.10 30.70 -10.05
CA PHE A 498 22.21 30.50 -8.60
C PHE A 498 22.59 31.78 -7.84
N GLY A 499 22.92 32.87 -8.56
CA GLY A 499 23.20 34.18 -7.99
C GLY A 499 24.27 34.13 -6.89
N SER A 500 23.93 34.63 -5.71
CA SER A 500 24.82 34.65 -4.55
C SER A 500 25.02 33.27 -3.92
N SER A 501 24.24 32.25 -4.26
CA SER A 501 24.28 30.93 -3.60
C SER A 501 25.41 30.03 -4.09
N ILE A 502 26.11 30.40 -5.16
CA ILE A 502 27.26 29.67 -5.71
C ILE A 502 28.56 30.44 -5.46
N LEU A 503 29.61 29.73 -5.05
CA LEU A 503 30.93 30.25 -4.76
C LEU A 503 31.97 29.59 -5.66
N PHE A 504 32.92 30.39 -6.15
CA PHE A 504 34.04 29.92 -6.96
C PHE A 504 35.33 30.20 -6.22
N PHE A 505 36.15 29.16 -6.04
CA PHE A 505 37.43 29.24 -5.36
C PHE A 505 38.56 28.93 -6.33
N ARG A 506 39.68 29.66 -6.19
CA ARG A 506 40.94 29.37 -6.87
C ARG A 506 42.08 29.36 -5.86
N ASN A 507 43.06 28.50 -6.08
CA ASN A 507 44.31 28.55 -5.32
C ASN A 507 44.96 29.91 -5.53
N GLY A 508 45.33 30.59 -4.44
CA GLY A 508 46.09 31.82 -4.50
C GLY A 508 47.36 31.62 -5.33
N SER A 509 47.60 32.53 -6.26
CA SER A 509 48.81 32.49 -7.09
C SER A 509 50.04 32.72 -6.21
N GLY A 510 50.76 31.64 -5.90
CA GLY A 510 52.05 31.66 -5.24
C GLY A 510 53.07 30.83 -6.02
N ALA A 511 53.96 31.54 -6.72
CA ALA A 511 55.19 31.07 -7.37
C ALA A 511 55.08 30.05 -8.53
N ARG A 512 55.35 30.55 -9.73
CA ARG A 512 56.15 29.79 -10.71
C ARG A 512 57.40 29.27 -9.99
N GLN A 513 57.50 27.97 -9.72
CA GLN A 513 58.81 27.34 -9.68
C GLN A 513 59.16 26.96 -11.11
N GLN A 514 59.94 27.84 -11.74
CA GLN A 514 60.91 27.42 -12.76
C GLN A 514 62.01 26.64 -12.03
N GLY A 515 62.39 25.49 -12.57
CA GLY A 515 63.44 24.61 -12.06
C GLY A 515 63.16 23.18 -12.46
#